data_AF-A0A3D1GBH4-F1
#
_entry.id   AF-A0A3D1GBH4-F1
#
_cell.length_a   1.000
_cell.length_b   1.000
_cell.length_c   1.000
_cell.angle_alpha   90.00
_cell.angle_beta   90.00
_cell.angle_gamma   90.00
#
_symmetry.space_group_name_H-M   'P 1'
#
loop_
_entity.id
_entity.type
_entity.pdbx_description
1 polymer ?
#
loop_
_entity_poly.entity_id
_entity_poly.type
_entity_poly.pdbx_seq_one_letter_code
_entity_poly.pdbx_strand_id
1 'polypeptide(L)'
;MKYLVLSVSLLIGLTACGQNKSNTQTLEAQVDQMLEQDQYVEALQLLDGQTESAEVLQLKEKTHLNYGLFLEYRDSQVTDMKEKMNAALRQYVKVLEINKNNEKAISEIEQILGIYATFGDRKPADDVLADLRKMGWNV
;
A
#
# COMPACT_ATOMS: atom_id res chain seq x y z
N MET A 1 34.59 -71.62 3.28
CA MET A 1 33.19 -71.67 2.81
C MET A 1 32.93 -70.32 2.12
N LYS A 2 32.83 -70.25 0.79
CA LYS A 2 31.69 -70.60 -0.11
C LYS A 2 30.63 -69.48 -0.19
N TYR A 3 30.58 -68.89 -1.39
CA TYR A 3 29.52 -68.09 -2.08
C TYR A 3 29.31 -66.62 -1.62
N LEU A 4 29.38 -65.56 -2.44
CA LEU A 4 28.96 -65.25 -3.83
C LEU A 4 27.55 -64.60 -3.90
N VAL A 5 27.48 -63.48 -4.65
CA VAL A 5 26.34 -62.79 -5.31
C VAL A 5 25.50 -61.77 -4.52
N LEU A 6 25.70 -60.50 -4.91
CA LEU A 6 24.72 -59.53 -5.45
C LEU A 6 23.23 -59.74 -5.11
N SER A 7 22.58 -58.70 -4.57
CA SER A 7 21.22 -58.39 -5.02
C SER A 7 20.94 -56.90 -4.95
N VAL A 8 20.67 -56.35 -6.13
CA VAL A 8 20.12 -55.03 -6.39
C VAL A 8 18.65 -55.05 -5.98
N SER A 9 18.25 -54.12 -5.10
CA SER A 9 16.84 -53.75 -4.95
C SER A 9 16.69 -52.27 -5.26
N LEU A 10 16.49 -52.04 -6.55
CA LEU A 10 15.86 -50.87 -7.14
C LEU A 10 14.45 -50.71 -6.54
N LEU A 11 14.19 -49.60 -5.85
CA LEU A 11 12.83 -49.11 -5.64
C LEU A 11 12.80 -47.62 -5.99
N ILE A 12 12.49 -47.41 -7.27
CA ILE A 12 12.00 -46.17 -7.85
C ILE A 12 10.72 -45.82 -7.10
N GLY A 13 10.71 -44.66 -6.44
CA GLY A 13 9.60 -44.19 -5.63
C GLY A 13 9.38 -42.69 -5.81
N LEU A 14 8.66 -42.37 -6.90
CA LEU A 14 7.85 -41.18 -7.09
C LEU A 14 8.58 -39.83 -7.13
N THR A 15 8.73 -39.36 -8.35
CA THR A 15 8.72 -37.97 -8.77
C THR A 15 7.76 -37.11 -7.95
N ALA A 16 8.25 -36.47 -6.89
CA ALA A 16 7.75 -35.15 -6.52
C ALA A 16 8.42 -34.17 -7.47
N CYS A 17 7.98 -34.17 -8.73
CA CYS A 17 7.99 -32.96 -9.52
C CYS A 17 7.11 -31.99 -8.73
N GLY A 18 7.73 -31.24 -7.82
CA GLY A 18 7.13 -30.04 -7.25
C GLY A 18 6.71 -29.23 -8.46
N GLN A 19 5.41 -29.25 -8.73
CA GLN A 19 4.81 -28.36 -9.69
C GLN A 19 5.23 -26.97 -9.21
N ASN A 20 6.18 -26.36 -9.91
CA ASN A 20 6.25 -24.91 -9.98
C ASN A 20 4.92 -24.50 -10.60
N LYS A 21 3.88 -24.46 -9.76
CA LYS A 21 2.67 -23.71 -10.05
C LYS A 21 3.20 -22.30 -10.25
N SER A 22 3.27 -21.88 -11.50
CA SER A 22 3.33 -20.46 -11.83
C SER A 22 2.14 -19.85 -11.11
N ASN A 23 2.38 -19.31 -9.92
CA ASN A 23 1.37 -18.67 -9.12
C ASN A 23 1.18 -17.32 -9.79
N THR A 24 0.47 -17.31 -10.93
CA THR A 24 0.15 -16.09 -11.65
C THR A 24 -0.96 -15.39 -10.86
N GLN A 25 -0.57 -14.85 -9.71
CA GLN A 25 -1.42 -14.04 -8.84
C GLN A 25 -1.81 -12.78 -9.62
N THR A 26 -3.08 -12.38 -9.56
CA THR A 26 -3.55 -11.15 -10.21
C THR A 26 -2.82 -9.94 -9.64
N LEU A 27 -2.78 -8.83 -10.39
CA LEU A 27 -2.18 -7.59 -9.90
C LEU A 27 -2.85 -7.13 -8.59
N GLU A 28 -4.18 -7.17 -8.54
CA GLU A 28 -4.96 -6.90 -7.33
C GLU A 28 -4.52 -7.77 -6.15
N ALA A 29 -4.42 -9.09 -6.34
CA ALA A 29 -4.02 -9.98 -5.26
C ALA A 29 -2.57 -9.74 -4.80
N GLN A 30 -1.66 -9.34 -5.69
CA GLN A 30 -0.29 -8.97 -5.32
C GLN A 30 -0.27 -7.69 -4.47
N VAL A 31 -1.03 -6.68 -4.89
CA VAL A 31 -1.18 -5.42 -4.14
C VAL A 31 -1.81 -5.71 -2.77
N ASP A 32 -2.89 -6.47 -2.70
CA ASP A 32 -3.57 -6.78 -1.44
C ASP A 32 -2.65 -7.45 -0.44
N GLN A 33 -1.84 -8.41 -0.89
CA GLN A 33 -0.82 -9.04 -0.05
C GLN A 33 0.23 -8.05 0.46
N MET A 34 0.65 -7.07 -0.35
CA MET A 34 1.58 -6.02 0.07
C MET A 34 0.94 -5.08 1.09
N LEU A 35 -0.33 -4.71 0.90
CA LEU A 35 -1.09 -3.87 1.82
C LEU A 35 -1.26 -4.54 3.20
N GLU A 36 -1.55 -5.85 3.22
CA GLU A 36 -1.62 -6.65 4.45
C GLU A 36 -0.30 -6.66 5.24
N GLN A 37 0.82 -6.44 4.56
CA GLN A 37 2.17 -6.40 5.12
C GLN A 37 2.68 -4.97 5.35
N ASP A 38 1.81 -3.97 5.23
CA ASP A 38 2.13 -2.54 5.31
C ASP A 38 3.21 -2.08 4.29
N GLN A 39 3.37 -2.81 3.18
CA GLN A 39 4.34 -2.53 2.10
C GLN A 39 3.78 -1.55 1.06
N TYR A 40 3.35 -0.38 1.52
CA TYR A 40 2.65 0.60 0.67
C TYR A 40 3.53 1.20 -0.43
N VAL A 41 4.80 1.46 -0.12
CA VAL A 41 5.73 2.08 -1.08
C VAL A 41 6.03 1.11 -2.22
N GLU A 42 6.26 -0.16 -1.91
CA GLU A 42 6.50 -1.22 -2.88
C GLU A 42 5.26 -1.48 -3.74
N ALA A 43 4.06 -1.46 -3.14
CA ALA A 43 2.80 -1.58 -3.87
C ALA A 43 2.62 -0.43 -4.88
N LEU A 44 2.89 0.82 -4.46
CA LEU A 44 2.83 1.98 -5.35
C LEU A 44 3.87 1.88 -6.48
N GLN A 45 5.10 1.47 -6.18
CA GLN A 45 6.13 1.26 -7.20
C GLN A 45 5.74 0.19 -8.21
N LEU A 46 5.14 -0.92 -7.76
CA LEU A 46 4.60 -1.96 -8.65
C LEU A 46 3.53 -1.39 -9.58
N LEU A 47 2.60 -0.60 -9.05
CA LEU A 47 1.49 0.01 -9.78
C LEU A 47 1.95 1.12 -10.75
N ASP A 48 2.99 1.88 -10.39
CA ASP A 48 3.60 2.89 -11.27
C ASP A 48 4.32 2.26 -12.47
N GLY A 49 4.77 1.01 -12.35
CA GLY A 49 5.33 0.23 -13.45
C GLY A 49 4.31 -0.34 -14.43
N GLN A 50 3.01 -0.27 -14.12
CA GLN A 50 1.95 -0.77 -14.99
C GLN A 50 1.46 0.29 -15.97
N THR A 51 0.96 -0.14 -17.13
CA THR A 51 0.18 0.73 -18.02
C THR A 51 -1.07 1.22 -17.28
N GLU A 52 -1.30 2.53 -17.28
CA GLU A 52 -2.47 3.11 -16.63
C GLU A 52 -3.78 2.54 -17.21
N SER A 53 -4.64 2.08 -16.30
CA SER A 53 -5.95 1.49 -16.59
C SER A 53 -6.90 1.80 -15.44
N ALA A 54 -8.20 1.56 -15.63
CA ALA A 54 -9.18 1.74 -14.55
C ALA A 54 -8.85 0.87 -13.32
N GLU A 55 -8.40 -0.37 -13.54
CA GLU A 55 -7.96 -1.28 -12.47
C GLU A 55 -6.73 -0.72 -11.74
N VAL A 56 -5.70 -0.27 -12.47
CA VAL A 56 -4.48 0.30 -11.87
C VAL A 56 -4.80 1.57 -11.07
N LEU A 57 -5.68 2.44 -11.57
CA LEU A 57 -6.13 3.63 -10.85
C LEU A 57 -6.87 3.27 -9.56
N GLN A 58 -7.78 2.29 -9.60
CA GLN A 58 -8.49 1.79 -8.41
C GLN A 58 -7.52 1.20 -7.37
N LEU A 59 -6.51 0.45 -7.81
CA LEU A 59 -5.50 -0.09 -6.92
C LEU A 59 -4.60 0.99 -6.32
N LYS A 60 -4.24 2.03 -7.09
CA LYS A 60 -3.51 3.20 -6.57
C LYS A 60 -4.34 3.97 -5.56
N GLU A 61 -5.62 4.18 -5.83
CA GLU A 61 -6.58 4.81 -4.91
C GLU A 61 -6.62 4.04 -3.58
N LYS A 62 -6.85 2.73 -3.63
CA LYS A 62 -6.86 1.84 -2.46
C LYS A 62 -5.53 1.89 -1.70
N THR A 63 -4.41 1.86 -2.41
CA THR A 63 -3.06 1.84 -1.82
C THR A 63 -2.75 3.15 -1.11
N HIS A 64 -2.98 4.30 -1.75
CA HIS A 64 -2.80 5.60 -1.13
C HIS A 64 -3.71 5.78 0.10
N LEU A 65 -4.97 5.34 0.02
CA LEU A 65 -5.89 5.44 1.16
C LEU A 65 -5.39 4.63 2.36
N ASN A 66 -5.01 3.37 2.15
CA ASN A 66 -4.48 2.53 3.23
C ASN A 66 -3.13 3.05 3.75
N TYR A 67 -2.30 3.63 2.88
CA TYR A 67 -1.04 4.21 3.30
C TYR A 67 -1.25 5.44 4.19
N GLY A 68 -2.16 6.33 3.82
CA GLY A 68 -2.54 7.47 4.66
C GLY A 68 -3.02 7.03 6.04
N LEU A 69 -3.90 6.02 6.10
CA LEU A 69 -4.40 5.46 7.35
C LEU A 69 -3.29 4.79 8.20
N PHE A 70 -2.36 4.08 7.57
CA PHE A 70 -1.20 3.53 8.27
C PHE A 70 -0.37 4.66 8.87
N LEU A 71 -0.02 5.67 8.06
CA LEU A 71 0.78 6.81 8.49
C LEU A 71 0.10 7.58 9.61
N GLU A 72 -1.22 7.75 9.60
CA GLU A 72 -1.94 8.49 10.63
C GLU A 72 -2.07 7.72 11.95
N TYR A 73 -2.37 6.42 11.88
CA TYR A 73 -2.83 5.67 13.06
C TYR A 73 -1.85 4.61 13.55
N ARG A 74 -1.06 3.98 12.66
CA ARG A 74 -0.28 2.77 12.98
C ARG A 74 1.22 2.96 12.93
N ASP A 75 1.71 3.91 12.13
CA ASP A 75 3.14 4.19 12.07
C ASP A 75 3.65 4.72 13.42
N SER A 76 4.47 3.92 14.06
CA SER A 76 5.08 4.20 15.36
C SER A 76 6.52 4.71 15.22
N GLN A 77 7.09 4.71 14.00
CA GLN A 77 8.45 5.16 13.75
C GLN A 77 8.55 6.68 13.72
N VAL A 78 7.48 7.36 13.29
CA VAL A 78 7.39 8.82 13.28
C VAL A 78 6.70 9.31 14.56
N THR A 79 7.48 9.93 15.45
CA THR A 79 6.97 10.48 16.72
C THR A 79 6.53 11.94 16.61
N ASP A 80 6.99 12.66 15.59
CA ASP A 80 6.54 14.03 15.33
C ASP A 80 5.14 14.01 14.70
N MET A 81 4.16 14.46 15.47
CA MET A 81 2.76 14.50 15.02
C MET A 81 2.56 15.39 13.78
N LYS A 82 3.30 16.50 13.65
CA LYS A 82 3.18 17.38 12.48
C LYS A 82 3.69 16.67 11.23
N GLU A 83 4.83 15.99 11.33
CA GLU A 83 5.38 15.20 10.22
C GLU A 83 4.41 14.10 9.82
N LYS A 84 3.93 13.33 10.80
CA LYS A 84 2.97 12.24 10.64
C LYS A 84 1.70 12.69 9.92
N MET A 85 1.06 13.76 10.39
CA MET A 85 -0.16 14.29 9.79
C MET A 85 0.05 14.82 8.37
N ASN A 86 1.20 15.47 8.09
CA ASN A 86 1.49 15.93 6.73
C ASN A 86 1.76 14.76 5.78
N ALA A 87 2.40 13.69 6.25
CA ALA A 87 2.62 12.50 5.45
C ALA A 87 1.27 11.83 5.07
N ALA A 88 0.35 11.69 6.04
CA ALA A 88 -0.99 11.17 5.79
C ALA A 88 -1.80 12.06 4.83
N LEU A 89 -1.81 13.38 5.05
CA LEU A 89 -2.51 14.33 4.17
C LEU A 89 -2.05 14.23 2.72
N ARG A 90 -0.75 14.07 2.45
CA ARG A 90 -0.26 13.87 1.08
C ARG A 90 -0.84 12.63 0.42
N GLN A 91 -1.00 11.54 1.17
CA GLN A 91 -1.61 10.33 0.63
C GLN A 91 -3.10 10.54 0.34
N TYR A 92 -3.85 11.19 1.23
CA TYR A 92 -5.26 11.48 0.98
C TYR A 92 -5.47 12.45 -0.19
N VAL A 93 -4.57 13.43 -0.38
CA VAL A 93 -4.54 14.27 -1.59
C VAL A 93 -4.40 13.40 -2.84
N LYS A 94 -3.48 12.40 -2.86
CA LYS A 94 -3.36 11.45 -3.98
C LYS A 94 -4.62 10.63 -4.22
N VAL A 95 -5.34 10.24 -3.16
CA VAL A 95 -6.66 9.59 -3.31
C VAL A 95 -7.63 10.52 -4.05
N LEU A 96 -7.70 11.80 -3.67
CA LEU A 96 -8.63 12.76 -4.30
C LEU A 96 -8.22 13.20 -5.71
N GLU A 97 -6.93 13.11 -6.06
CA GLU A 97 -6.48 13.26 -7.46
C GLU A 97 -7.09 12.17 -8.36
N ILE A 98 -7.22 10.95 -7.84
CA ILE A 98 -7.78 9.79 -8.57
C ILE A 98 -9.31 9.79 -8.51
N ASN A 99 -9.87 9.92 -7.30
CA ASN A 99 -11.29 9.90 -7.02
C ASN A 99 -11.68 11.04 -6.09
N LYS A 100 -12.15 12.15 -6.68
CA LYS A 100 -12.55 13.38 -5.97
C LYS A 100 -13.67 13.18 -4.95
N ASN A 101 -14.43 12.10 -5.05
CA ASN A 101 -15.59 11.82 -4.22
C ASN A 101 -15.30 10.74 -3.18
N ASN A 102 -14.03 10.38 -2.93
CA ASN A 102 -13.69 9.40 -1.91
C ASN A 102 -14.00 9.95 -0.50
N GLU A 103 -15.17 9.57 0.02
CA GLU A 103 -15.69 10.06 1.31
C GLU A 103 -14.74 9.82 2.47
N LYS A 104 -14.02 8.69 2.45
CA LYS A 104 -13.06 8.37 3.51
C LYS A 104 -11.89 9.36 3.49
N ALA A 105 -11.23 9.56 2.34
CA ALA A 105 -10.13 10.52 2.24
C ALA A 105 -10.57 11.96 2.59
N ILE A 106 -11.78 12.36 2.17
CA ILE A 106 -12.37 13.65 2.56
C ILE A 106 -12.47 13.75 4.09
N SER A 107 -13.07 12.75 4.74
CA SER A 107 -13.28 12.77 6.18
C SER A 107 -11.98 12.80 6.99
N GLU A 108 -10.94 12.08 6.55
CA GLU A 108 -9.63 12.10 7.22
C GLU A 108 -8.92 13.44 7.02
N ILE A 109 -9.01 14.04 5.83
CA ILE A 109 -8.46 15.40 5.59
C ILE A 109 -9.17 16.40 6.51
N GLU A 110 -10.50 16.39 6.58
CA GLU A 110 -11.28 17.26 7.47
C GLU A 110 -10.87 17.08 8.95
N GLN A 111 -10.69 15.83 9.39
CA GLN A 111 -10.23 15.53 10.74
C GLN A 111 -8.87 16.16 11.04
N ILE A 112 -7.88 15.92 10.17
CA ILE A 112 -6.52 16.45 10.37
C ILE A 112 -6.52 17.99 10.33
N LEU A 113 -7.26 18.60 9.40
CA LEU A 113 -7.40 20.05 9.34
C LEU A 113 -8.08 20.62 10.59
N GLY A 114 -9.09 19.92 11.11
CA GLY A 114 -9.75 20.25 12.37
C GLY A 114 -8.77 20.23 13.55
N ILE A 115 -7.88 19.24 13.62
CA ILE A 115 -6.81 19.17 14.63
C ILE A 115 -5.89 20.39 14.52
N TYR A 116 -5.43 20.73 13.31
CA TYR A 116 -4.58 21.92 13.11
C TYR A 116 -5.27 23.22 13.53
N ALA A 117 -6.56 23.37 13.27
CA ALA A 117 -7.32 24.56 13.67
C ALA A 117 -7.36 24.78 15.19
N THR A 118 -7.13 23.73 15.99
CA THR A 118 -7.02 23.86 17.46
C THR A 118 -5.68 24.41 17.95
N PHE A 119 -4.66 24.46 17.09
CA PHE A 119 -3.32 24.94 17.41
C PHE A 119 -3.06 26.31 16.77
N GLY A 120 -2.99 27.36 17.58
CA GLY A 120 -2.96 28.76 17.10
C GLY A 120 -1.91 29.10 16.03
N ASP A 121 -0.74 28.44 16.06
CA ASP A 121 0.36 28.72 15.12
C ASP A 121 0.72 27.52 14.22
N ARG A 122 -0.09 26.45 14.23
CA ARG A 122 0.23 25.24 13.44
C ARG A 122 -0.72 25.11 12.25
N LYS A 123 -0.13 24.82 11.10
CA LYS A 123 -0.83 24.52 9.86
C LYS A 123 -0.17 23.30 9.18
N PRO A 124 -0.89 22.63 8.27
CA PRO A 124 -0.27 21.70 7.33
C PRO A 124 0.87 22.36 6.56
N ALA A 125 1.73 21.54 5.97
CA ALA A 125 2.80 21.98 5.11
C ALA A 125 2.25 22.73 3.87
N ASP A 126 3.02 23.71 3.37
CA ASP A 126 2.53 24.62 2.33
C ASP A 126 2.25 23.91 0.99
N ASP A 127 2.95 22.81 0.69
CA ASP A 127 2.69 21.93 -0.45
C ASP A 127 1.30 21.28 -0.35
N VAL A 128 0.98 20.73 0.82
CA VAL A 128 -0.33 20.11 1.10
C VAL A 128 -1.45 21.13 0.96
N LEU A 129 -1.27 22.33 1.53
CA LEU A 129 -2.26 23.41 1.42
C LEU A 129 -2.46 23.84 -0.03
N ALA A 130 -1.38 23.94 -0.82
CA ALA A 130 -1.48 24.30 -2.22
C ALA A 130 -2.29 23.27 -3.01
N ASP A 131 -2.09 21.98 -2.78
CA ASP A 131 -2.82 20.92 -3.47
C ASP A 131 -4.30 20.86 -3.05
N LEU A 132 -4.59 21.00 -1.75
CA LEU A 132 -5.96 21.10 -1.25
C LEU A 132 -6.72 22.30 -1.85
N ARG A 133 -6.07 23.47 -1.94
CA ARG A 133 -6.68 24.66 -2.57
C ARG A 133 -7.00 24.43 -4.05
N LYS A 134 -6.11 23.76 -4.80
CA LYS A 134 -6.38 23.40 -6.21
C LYS A 134 -7.59 22.50 -6.35
N MET A 135 -7.90 21.71 -5.31
CA MET A 135 -9.08 20.83 -5.25
C MET A 135 -10.33 21.54 -4.72
N GLY A 136 -10.26 22.83 -4.38
CA GLY A 136 -11.41 23.63 -3.94
C GLY A 136 -11.63 23.66 -2.43
N TRP A 137 -10.67 23.19 -1.63
CA TRP A 137 -10.76 23.26 -0.17
C TRP A 137 -10.47 24.68 0.35
N ASN A 138 -11.20 25.08 1.39
CA ASN A 138 -11.01 26.37 2.06
C ASN A 138 -10.04 26.23 3.24
N VAL A 139 -8.74 26.39 2.96
CA VAL A 139 -7.61 26.18 3.90
C VAL A 139 -6.51 27.22 3.75
#